data_AF-A0A1V4Q560-F1
#
_entry.id   AF-A0A1V4Q560-F1
#
_cell.length_a   1.000
_cell.length_b   1.000
_cell.length_c   1.000
_cell.angle_alpha   90.00
_cell.angle_beta   90.00
_cell.angle_gamma   90.00
#
_symmetry.space_group_name_H-M   'P 1'
#
loop_
_entity.id
_entity.type
_entity.pdbx_description
1 polymer ?
#
loop_
_entity_poly.entity_id
_entity_poly.type
_entity_poly.pdbx_seq_one_letter_code
_entity_poly.pdbx_strand_id
1 'polypeptide(L)'
;GPQPVAAAVGMATALRIATAELPESMVAVAALRDELFATILDIPGTSANGPRDERRLPGNVHVSFEGCEGDSLLMLLDANGVECSTGSACTAGVAQASHVLLAMGLDMAEARGSLRFSLAPSTTRSDIETVADVIGEVVERARVAGLVSAPGGRAQ
;
A
#
# COMPACT_ATOMS: atom_id res chain seq x y z
N GLY A 1 -34.28 -12.99 12.67
CA GLY A 1 -34.24 -13.09 11.19
C GLY A 1 -33.61 -14.43 10.81
N PRO A 2 -33.79 -14.92 9.57
CA PRO A 2 -33.13 -16.15 9.14
C PRO A 2 -31.61 -15.96 9.20
N GLN A 3 -30.90 -16.97 9.71
CA GLN A 3 -29.44 -16.94 9.77
C GLN A 3 -28.85 -16.81 8.36
N PRO A 4 -27.69 -16.16 8.17
CA PRO A 4 -27.07 -16.01 6.86
C PRO A 4 -26.34 -17.30 6.43
N VAL A 5 -27.10 -18.38 6.22
CA VAL A 5 -26.57 -19.74 6.01
C VAL A 5 -25.61 -19.81 4.82
N ALA A 6 -25.93 -19.16 3.69
CA ALA A 6 -25.06 -19.12 2.52
C ALA A 6 -23.71 -18.45 2.80
N ALA A 7 -23.71 -17.32 3.54
CA ALA A 7 -22.48 -16.63 3.92
C ALA A 7 -21.63 -17.47 4.90
N ALA A 8 -22.27 -18.16 5.84
CA ALA A 8 -21.58 -19.06 6.76
C ALA A 8 -20.89 -20.22 6.03
N VAL A 9 -21.56 -20.85 5.06
CA VAL A 9 -20.99 -21.92 4.22
C VAL A 9 -19.85 -21.39 3.35
N GLY A 10 -20.01 -20.20 2.77
CA GLY A 10 -18.96 -19.54 1.99
C GLY A 10 -17.71 -19.25 2.82
N MET A 11 -17.88 -18.66 4.00
CA MET A 11 -16.79 -18.39 4.94
C MET A 11 -16.07 -19.68 5.38
N ALA A 12 -16.81 -20.74 5.72
CA ALA A 12 -16.22 -22.01 6.12
C ALA A 12 -15.41 -22.65 4.97
N THR A 13 -15.89 -22.53 3.74
CA THR A 13 -15.19 -23.02 2.54
C THR A 13 -13.91 -22.23 2.29
N ALA A 14 -13.98 -20.90 2.33
CA ALA A 14 -12.83 -20.03 2.15
C ALA A 14 -11.77 -20.25 3.23
N LEU A 15 -12.17 -20.38 4.51
CA LEU A 15 -11.26 -20.67 5.62
C LEU A 15 -10.51 -21.98 5.42
N ARG A 16 -11.21 -23.04 4.99
CA ARG A 16 -10.59 -24.35 4.73
C ARG A 16 -9.55 -24.28 3.62
N ILE A 17 -9.84 -23.56 2.53
CA ILE A 17 -8.88 -23.37 1.42
C ILE A 17 -7.68 -22.55 1.90
N ALA A 18 -7.94 -21.39 2.50
CA ALA A 18 -6.90 -20.46 2.95
C ALA A 18 -5.94 -21.07 3.98
N THR A 19 -6.41 -22.00 4.81
CA THR A 19 -5.57 -22.65 5.84
C THR A 19 -4.83 -23.88 5.33
N ALA A 20 -5.34 -24.57 4.30
CA ALA A 20 -4.68 -25.74 3.72
C ALA A 20 -3.35 -25.38 3.02
N GLU A 21 -3.32 -24.23 2.35
CA GLU A 21 -2.18 -23.77 1.53
C GLU A 21 -1.33 -22.71 2.26
N LEU A 22 -1.66 -22.40 3.52
CA LEU A 22 -1.09 -21.27 4.24
C LEU A 22 0.45 -21.34 4.36
N PRO A 23 1.08 -22.45 4.77
CA PRO A 23 2.53 -22.49 4.97
C PRO A 23 3.32 -22.18 3.68
N GLU A 24 2.90 -22.76 2.56
CA GLU A 24 3.56 -22.58 1.25
C GLU A 24 3.28 -21.19 0.68
N SER A 25 2.02 -20.74 0.74
CA SER A 25 1.60 -19.42 0.29
C SER A 25 2.32 -18.30 1.05
N MET A 26 2.51 -18.43 2.37
CA MET A 26 3.22 -17.43 3.15
C MET A 26 4.67 -17.23 2.68
N VAL A 27 5.36 -18.31 2.32
CA VAL A 27 6.75 -18.24 1.83
C VAL A 27 6.81 -17.57 0.45
N ALA A 28 5.96 -18.00 -0.48
CA ALA A 28 5.92 -17.43 -1.83
C ALA A 28 5.55 -15.94 -1.80
N VAL A 29 4.53 -15.56 -1.03
CA VAL A 29 4.08 -14.17 -0.91
C VAL A 29 5.13 -13.30 -0.20
N ALA A 30 5.83 -13.83 0.82
CA ALA A 30 6.91 -13.10 1.49
C ALA A 30 8.08 -12.80 0.54
N ALA A 31 8.43 -13.72 -0.35
CA ALA A 31 9.47 -13.49 -1.36
C ALA A 31 9.09 -12.35 -2.32
N LEU A 32 7.84 -12.33 -2.81
CA LEU A 32 7.33 -11.25 -3.66
C LEU A 32 7.23 -9.92 -2.91
N ARG A 33 6.85 -9.94 -1.63
CA ARG A 33 6.85 -8.76 -0.76
C ARG A 33 8.24 -8.17 -0.64
N ASP A 34 9.25 -9.01 -0.45
CA ASP A 34 10.63 -8.57 -0.29
C ASP A 34 11.20 -8.00 -1.60
N GLU A 35 10.86 -8.60 -2.75
CA GLU A 35 11.16 -8.07 -4.08
C GLU A 35 10.51 -6.69 -4.28
N LEU A 36 9.22 -6.55 -3.98
CA LEU A 36 8.51 -5.27 -4.07
C LEU A 36 9.08 -4.20 -3.13
N PHE A 37 9.45 -4.57 -1.91
CA PHE A 37 10.14 -3.65 -0.99
C PHE A 37 11.47 -3.16 -1.57
N ALA A 38 12.28 -4.06 -2.14
CA ALA A 38 13.55 -3.68 -2.73
C ALA A 38 13.35 -2.70 -3.88
N THR A 39 12.41 -2.98 -4.78
CA THR A 39 12.05 -2.10 -5.90
C THR A 39 11.61 -0.71 -5.42
N ILE A 40 10.67 -0.64 -4.48
CA ILE A 40 10.13 0.65 -4.04
C ILE A 40 11.16 1.45 -3.24
N LEU A 41 11.93 0.80 -2.36
CA LEU A 41 12.87 1.48 -1.48
C LEU A 41 14.13 1.99 -2.19
N ASP A 42 14.38 1.56 -3.43
CA ASP A 42 15.44 2.13 -4.28
C ASP A 42 15.10 3.55 -4.75
N ILE A 43 13.82 3.93 -4.71
CA ILE A 43 13.38 5.28 -5.06
C ILE A 43 13.79 6.26 -3.95
N PRO A 44 14.51 7.36 -4.26
CA PRO A 44 14.91 8.34 -3.27
C PRO A 44 13.73 8.90 -2.49
N GLY A 45 13.87 9.18 -1.20
CA GLY A 45 12.79 9.75 -0.39
C GLY A 45 11.64 8.76 -0.12
N THR A 46 11.92 7.47 -0.12
CA THR A 46 10.95 6.43 0.29
C THR A 46 11.38 5.74 1.57
N SER A 47 10.40 5.36 2.39
CA SER A 47 10.64 4.69 3.67
C SER A 47 9.60 3.61 3.93
N ALA A 48 10.01 2.53 4.58
CA ALA A 48 9.11 1.44 4.96
C ALA A 48 8.45 1.72 6.31
N ASN A 49 7.13 1.53 6.37
CA ASN A 49 6.32 1.75 7.56
C ASN A 49 6.07 0.44 8.31
N GLY A 50 6.54 0.33 9.55
CA GLY A 50 6.35 -0.84 10.41
C GLY A 50 7.57 -1.79 10.42
N PRO A 51 7.51 -2.92 11.14
CA PRO A 51 8.66 -3.82 11.31
C PRO A 51 9.16 -4.39 9.97
N ARG A 52 10.46 -4.65 9.82
CA ARG A 52 11.05 -5.30 8.62
C ARG A 52 11.38 -6.78 8.83
N ASP A 53 11.01 -7.33 9.98
CA ASP A 53 11.27 -8.71 10.39
C ASP A 53 10.00 -9.56 10.37
N GLU A 54 10.08 -10.74 10.98
CA GLU A 54 9.02 -11.75 11.09
C GLU A 54 7.72 -11.26 11.76
N ARG A 55 7.73 -10.09 12.41
CA ARG A 55 6.53 -9.48 12.99
C ARG A 55 5.61 -8.87 11.93
N ARG A 56 6.05 -8.78 10.68
CA ARG A 56 5.26 -8.28 9.54
C ARG A 56 4.51 -9.42 8.84
N LEU A 57 3.26 -9.14 8.46
CA LEU A 57 2.48 -10.04 7.60
C LEU A 57 3.21 -10.30 6.25
N PRO A 58 3.17 -11.54 5.73
CA PRO A 58 3.94 -11.96 4.57
C PRO A 58 3.62 -11.17 3.30
N GLY A 59 2.38 -10.72 3.10
CA GLY A 59 1.96 -9.96 1.92
C GLY A 59 1.86 -8.45 2.12
N ASN A 60 2.34 -7.88 3.21
CA ASN A 60 2.16 -6.46 3.49
C ASN A 60 3.38 -5.63 3.08
N VAL A 61 3.22 -4.73 2.10
CA VAL A 61 4.19 -3.67 1.80
C VAL A 61 3.54 -2.34 2.12
N HIS A 62 4.04 -1.65 3.14
CA HIS A 62 3.54 -0.34 3.54
C HIS A 62 4.70 0.63 3.54
N VAL A 63 4.58 1.70 2.75
CA VAL A 63 5.68 2.62 2.42
C VAL A 63 5.17 4.06 2.40
N SER A 64 6.04 5.00 2.75
CA SER A 64 5.82 6.44 2.63
C SER A 64 6.74 7.02 1.58
N PHE A 65 6.22 7.98 0.81
CA PHE A 65 6.90 8.69 -0.26
C PHE A 65 6.95 10.19 0.10
N GLU A 66 8.15 10.69 0.38
CA GLU A 66 8.36 12.09 0.73
C GLU A 66 7.95 13.02 -0.42
N GLY A 67 7.22 14.09 -0.07
CA GLY A 67 6.74 15.10 -1.01
C GLY A 67 5.55 14.68 -1.87
N CYS A 68 4.97 13.50 -1.63
CA CYS A 68 3.80 13.01 -2.35
C CYS A 68 2.52 13.11 -1.53
N GLU A 69 1.39 13.23 -2.23
CA GLU A 69 0.05 13.01 -1.67
C GLU A 69 -0.45 11.62 -2.09
N GLY A 70 -0.94 10.83 -1.13
CA GLY A 70 -1.35 9.44 -1.36
C GLY A 70 -2.41 9.27 -2.44
N ASP A 71 -3.36 10.20 -2.54
CA ASP A 71 -4.42 10.17 -3.56
C ASP A 71 -3.84 10.35 -4.98
N SER A 72 -2.83 11.20 -5.14
CA SER A 72 -2.16 11.39 -6.43
C SER A 72 -1.42 10.13 -6.85
N LEU A 73 -0.71 9.49 -5.91
CA LEU A 73 -0.04 8.21 -6.15
C LEU A 73 -1.05 7.12 -6.53
N LEU A 74 -2.17 7.01 -5.79
CA LEU A 74 -3.22 6.03 -6.09
C LEU A 74 -3.79 6.21 -7.50
N MET A 75 -4.18 7.43 -7.86
CA MET A 75 -4.78 7.70 -9.17
C MET A 75 -3.80 7.44 -10.32
N LEU A 76 -2.51 7.76 -10.13
CA LEU A 76 -1.48 7.52 -11.13
C LEU A 76 -1.16 6.02 -11.27
N LEU A 77 -1.15 5.25 -10.18
CA LEU A 77 -0.99 3.80 -10.22
C LEU A 77 -2.19 3.12 -10.88
N ASP A 78 -3.41 3.52 -10.53
CA ASP A 78 -4.65 3.01 -11.12
C ASP A 78 -4.69 3.24 -12.63
N ALA A 79 -4.31 4.44 -13.09
CA ALA A 79 -4.19 4.75 -14.52
C ALA A 79 -3.16 3.86 -15.26
N ASN A 80 -2.23 3.25 -14.55
CA ASN A 80 -1.25 2.28 -15.06
C ASN A 80 -1.62 0.82 -14.76
N GLY A 81 -2.85 0.56 -14.29
CA GLY A 81 -3.35 -0.79 -14.01
C GLY A 81 -2.84 -1.39 -12.70
N VAL A 82 -2.31 -0.58 -11.79
CA VAL A 82 -1.84 -1.02 -10.46
C VAL A 82 -2.83 -0.59 -9.38
N GLU A 83 -3.54 -1.55 -8.80
CA GLU A 83 -4.47 -1.32 -7.70
C GLU A 83 -3.76 -1.45 -6.34
N CYS A 84 -3.85 -0.42 -5.50
CA CYS A 84 -3.37 -0.46 -4.13
C CYS A 84 -4.24 0.41 -3.21
N SER A 85 -3.81 0.66 -1.98
CA SER A 85 -4.56 1.47 -1.01
C SER A 85 -3.67 2.53 -0.36
N THR A 86 -4.23 3.66 0.05
CA THR A 86 -3.57 4.57 0.99
C THR A 86 -3.73 4.05 2.42
N GLY A 87 -2.84 4.49 3.32
CA GLY A 87 -2.91 4.12 4.74
C GLY A 87 -4.08 4.75 5.52
N SER A 88 -4.92 5.56 4.87
CA SER A 88 -6.01 6.32 5.49
C SER A 88 -7.37 5.68 5.29
N ALA A 89 -8.18 5.65 6.35
CA ALA A 89 -9.60 5.33 6.22
C ALA A 89 -10.33 6.55 5.68
N CYS A 90 -10.77 6.50 4.41
CA CYS A 90 -11.62 7.52 3.79
C CYS A 90 -12.97 7.59 4.52
N THR A 91 -13.01 8.29 5.65
CA THR A 91 -14.24 8.65 6.32
C THR A 91 -14.47 10.13 6.00
N ALA A 92 -15.47 10.43 5.17
CA ALA A 92 -15.93 11.79 4.81
C ALA A 92 -15.18 12.56 3.70
N GLY A 93 -14.60 11.89 2.70
CA GLY A 93 -14.22 12.53 1.41
C GLY A 93 -13.09 13.55 1.48
N VAL A 94 -12.31 13.58 2.57
CA VAL A 94 -11.10 14.39 2.71
C VAL A 94 -9.93 13.46 2.96
N ALA A 95 -8.85 13.63 2.19
CA ALA A 95 -7.59 12.93 2.42
C ALA A 95 -7.06 13.28 3.82
N GLN A 96 -7.11 12.31 4.74
CA GLN A 96 -6.57 12.44 6.09
C GLN A 96 -5.32 11.57 6.21
N ALA A 97 -4.36 12.02 7.01
CA ALA A 97 -3.22 11.19 7.37
C ALA A 97 -3.69 9.94 8.14
N SER A 98 -2.98 8.83 8.00
CA SER A 98 -3.28 7.61 8.75
C SER A 98 -3.05 7.82 10.25
N HIS A 99 -4.09 7.67 11.07
CA HIS A 99 -3.96 7.74 12.53
C HIS A 99 -2.99 6.68 13.09
N VAL A 100 -2.80 5.56 12.38
CA VAL A 100 -1.82 4.53 12.75
C VAL A 100 -0.39 5.02 12.51
N LEU A 101 -0.11 5.65 11.38
CA LEU A 101 1.22 6.21 11.09
C LEU A 101 1.56 7.35 12.05
N LEU A 102 0.60 8.21 12.37
CA LEU A 102 0.77 9.25 13.38
C LEU A 102 1.07 8.65 14.77
N ALA A 103 0.37 7.58 15.15
CA ALA A 103 0.65 6.87 16.41
C ALA A 103 2.01 6.17 16.42
N MET A 104 2.55 5.81 15.25
CA MET A 104 3.90 5.30 15.08
C MET A 104 4.98 6.42 15.13
N GLY A 105 4.57 7.68 15.15
CA GLY A 105 5.46 8.84 15.28
C GLY A 105 5.83 9.52 13.96
N LEU A 106 5.23 9.13 12.84
CA LEU A 106 5.39 9.88 11.58
C LEU A 106 4.67 11.22 11.68
N ASP A 107 5.22 12.22 11.00
CA ASP A 107 4.53 13.50 10.89
C ASP A 107 3.35 13.44 9.88
N MET A 108 2.56 14.50 9.84
CA MET A 108 1.39 14.60 8.95
C MET A 108 1.76 14.56 7.47
N ALA A 109 2.92 15.09 7.07
CA ALA A 109 3.33 15.13 5.68
C ALA A 109 3.78 13.74 5.22
N GLU A 110 4.61 13.06 6.01
CA GLU A 110 5.06 11.70 5.74
C GLU A 110 3.90 10.68 5.74
N ALA A 111 2.93 10.87 6.63
CA ALA A 111 1.77 9.97 6.74
C ALA A 111 0.79 10.12 5.57
N ARG A 112 0.72 11.30 4.93
CA ARG A 112 -0.15 11.54 3.76
C ARG A 112 0.38 10.88 2.49
N GLY A 113 1.69 10.86 2.31
CA GLY A 113 2.34 10.22 1.16
C GLY A 113 2.47 8.70 1.29
N SER A 114 1.57 8.01 2.01
CA SER A 114 1.71 6.57 2.28
C SER A 114 0.85 5.69 1.36
N LEU A 115 1.43 4.59 0.88
CA LEU A 115 0.73 3.53 0.17
C LEU A 115 0.94 2.17 0.83
N ARG A 116 -0.09 1.34 0.74
CA ARG A 116 -0.13 -0.05 1.16
C ARG A 116 -0.49 -0.94 -0.02
N PHE A 117 0.47 -1.77 -0.41
CA PHE A 117 0.28 -2.92 -1.30
C PHE A 117 0.03 -4.16 -0.43
N SER A 118 -1.00 -4.93 -0.79
CA SER A 118 -1.40 -6.14 -0.09
C SER A 118 -1.39 -7.31 -1.07
N LEU A 119 -0.33 -8.11 -1.00
CA LEU A 119 -0.12 -9.24 -1.87
C LEU A 119 -0.92 -10.45 -1.37
N ALA A 120 -1.46 -11.21 -2.31
CA ALA A 120 -2.24 -12.41 -2.09
C ALA A 120 -1.51 -13.63 -2.68
N PRO A 121 -1.93 -14.86 -2.35
CA PRO A 121 -1.39 -16.06 -3.00
C PRO A 121 -1.51 -16.06 -4.52
N SER A 122 -2.45 -15.29 -5.08
CA SER A 122 -2.63 -15.10 -6.52
C SER A 122 -1.71 -14.05 -7.13
N THR A 123 -0.97 -13.27 -6.33
CA THR A 123 0.00 -12.29 -6.83
C THR A 123 1.17 -13.02 -7.49
N THR A 124 1.58 -12.52 -8.64
CA THR A 124 2.63 -13.08 -9.49
C THR A 124 3.84 -12.16 -9.55
N ARG A 125 4.96 -12.68 -10.04
CA ARG A 125 6.13 -11.84 -10.34
C ARG A 125 5.81 -10.77 -11.39
N SER A 126 4.96 -11.07 -12.38
CA SER A 126 4.56 -10.11 -13.41
C SER A 126 3.85 -8.88 -12.80
N ASP A 127 3.12 -9.07 -11.70
CA ASP A 127 2.51 -7.95 -10.99
C ASP A 127 3.58 -7.05 -10.36
N ILE A 128 4.65 -7.65 -9.80
CA ILE A 128 5.77 -6.91 -9.22
C ILE A 128 6.56 -6.15 -10.31
N GLU A 129 6.79 -6.80 -11.45
CA GLU A 129 7.43 -6.19 -12.63
C GLU A 129 6.61 -4.99 -13.14
N THR A 130 5.28 -5.14 -13.21
CA THR A 130 4.38 -4.03 -13.60
C THR A 130 4.52 -2.84 -12.66
N VAL A 131 4.62 -3.08 -11.34
CA VAL A 131 4.88 -1.98 -10.38
C VAL A 131 6.27 -1.38 -10.61
N ALA A 132 7.29 -2.20 -10.81
CA ALA A 132 8.67 -1.74 -11.04
C ALA A 132 8.79 -0.82 -12.26
N ASP A 133 8.07 -1.14 -13.34
CA ASP A 133 8.10 -0.39 -14.60
C ASP A 133 7.51 1.02 -14.47
N VAL A 134 6.54 1.22 -13.57
CA VAL A 134 5.76 2.47 -13.51
C VAL A 134 6.02 3.30 -12.26
N ILE A 135 6.45 2.70 -11.15
CA ILE A 135 6.47 3.36 -9.84
C ILE A 135 7.40 4.58 -9.79
N GLY A 136 8.53 4.55 -10.50
CA GLY A 136 9.46 5.68 -10.56
C GLY A 136 8.81 6.93 -11.15
N GLU A 137 8.24 6.82 -12.35
CA GLU A 137 7.55 7.93 -13.03
C GLU A 137 6.35 8.41 -12.20
N VAL A 138 5.59 7.48 -11.62
CA VAL A 138 4.44 7.80 -10.77
C VAL A 138 4.87 8.66 -9.57
N VAL A 139 5.94 8.28 -8.87
CA VAL A 139 6.45 9.04 -7.73
C VAL A 139 6.93 10.43 -8.15
N GLU A 140 7.66 10.55 -9.26
CA GLU A 140 8.10 11.85 -9.77
C GLU A 140 6.92 12.78 -10.08
N ARG A 141 5.90 12.26 -10.79
CA ARG A 141 4.70 13.03 -11.12
C ARG A 141 3.89 13.40 -9.90
N ALA A 142 3.76 12.50 -8.93
CA ALA A 142 3.07 12.75 -7.67
C ALA A 142 3.79 13.82 -6.83
N ARG A 143 5.14 13.88 -6.84
CA ARG A 143 5.89 14.97 -6.19
C ARG A 143 5.59 16.33 -6.77
N VAL A 144 5.55 16.43 -8.10
CA VAL A 144 5.21 17.67 -8.79
C VAL A 144 3.80 18.13 -8.41
N ALA A 145 2.83 17.22 -8.36
CA ALA A 145 1.46 17.53 -7.93
C ALA A 145 1.38 17.93 -6.44
N GLY A 146 2.15 17.28 -5.56
CA GLY A 146 2.22 17.57 -4.13
C GLY A 146 2.79 18.96 -3.81
N LEU A 147 3.81 19.40 -4.56
CA LEU A 147 4.39 20.75 -4.42
C LEU A 147 3.39 21.86 -4.75
N VAL A 148 2.46 21.63 -5.67
CA VAL A 148 1.41 22.59 -6.05
C VAL A 148 0.33 22.70 -4.97
N SER A 149 0.17 21.68 -4.13
CA SER A 149 -0.90 21.59 -3.13
C SER A 149 -0.47 22.00 -1.71
N ALA A 150 0.83 22.20 -1.46
CA ALA A 150 1.32 22.65 -0.17
C ALA A 150 0.87 24.10 0.13
N PRO A 151 0.42 24.43 1.36
CA PRO A 151 0.07 25.78 1.74
C PRO A 151 1.36 26.62 1.93
N GLY A 152 1.94 27.04 0.81
CA GLY A 152 3.22 27.75 0.73
C GLY A 152 3.22 28.96 -0.21
N GLY A 153 2.08 29.34 -0.78
CA GLY A 153 1.94 30.60 -1.52
C GLY A 153 1.88 31.80 -0.56
N ARG A 154 3.03 32.23 -0.02
CA ARG A 154 3.16 33.56 0.58
C ARG A 154 3.28 34.59 -0.53
N ALA A 155 2.39 35.58 -0.47
CA ALA A 155 2.53 36.87 -1.13
C ALA A 155 3.94 37.45 -0.87
N GLN A 156 4.65 37.77 -1.95
CA GLN A 156 5.40 39.02 -2.17
C GLN A 156 5.39 39.29 -3.68
#